data_AF-A0A1G8Y5B2-F1
#
_entry.id   AF-A0A1G8Y5B2-F1
#
_cell.length_a   1.000
_cell.length_b   1.000
_cell.length_c   1.000
_cell.angle_alpha   90.00
_cell.angle_beta   90.00
_cell.angle_gamma   90.00
#
_symmetry.space_group_name_H-M   'P 1'
#
loop_
_entity.id
_entity.type
_entity.pdbx_description
1 polymer ?
#
loop_
_entity_poly.entity_id
_entity_poly.type
_entity_poly.pdbx_seq_one_letter_code
_entity_poly.pdbx_strand_id
1 'polypeptide(L)'
;MDQIYDDLKRTLVKRGLASNNDVNDKVFYKEDELHVILEHTGSKSELTENIRKDLIKVSNGFEFKLILNGKEKTIIYPQLKDKIKEFNYQRIYKDSFIIATIITGFYICVMTILVSLINQEPETIKGISDKLLDVSALISSFVITYLTSKVLTVRQEKLNRVEKIKELSNKLTEFRRICHVVLESWQFWQPSAAAHAHGKNVAKKITFNDLQYLNVYDRRWDEIHNMMKYETYGEIKPKFVLQLATLCKSKDRYIHNRLFLGMSFLANYIYSLKELEEWRFLPDNNMFWYVFENEWQDYERSFNFQISDHDKTRITKCAGRLDNSLVNKNFSKELLVSASQIAENEIIPELTRLVKKNEAKQSFLIKYLLICFSGVFVFGVLLQVILGLFLSSLVISYISIIAVTAIVIHILISMPAILKSEITFHPKYDYD
;
A
#
# COMPACT_ATOMS: atom_id res chain seq x y z
N MET A 1 -25.63 0.66 8.15
CA MET A 1 -25.27 0.34 9.55
C MET A 1 -25.44 -1.16 9.81
N ASP A 2 -26.50 -1.78 9.29
CA ASP A 2 -26.79 -3.22 9.44
C ASP A 2 -25.67 -4.18 9.02
N GLN A 3 -24.94 -3.87 7.94
CA GLN A 3 -23.81 -4.72 7.50
C GLN A 3 -22.68 -4.79 8.54
N ILE A 4 -22.42 -3.69 9.25
CA ILE A 4 -21.39 -3.63 10.29
C ILE A 4 -21.84 -4.41 11.52
N TYR A 5 -23.13 -4.31 11.86
CA TYR A 5 -23.75 -5.06 12.94
C TYR A 5 -23.62 -6.58 12.72
N ASP A 6 -23.92 -7.06 11.51
CA ASP A 6 -23.84 -8.48 11.16
C ASP A 6 -22.39 -9.00 11.05
N ASP A 7 -21.46 -8.17 10.59
CA ASP A 7 -20.04 -8.52 10.53
C ASP A 7 -19.42 -8.60 11.94
N LEU A 8 -19.86 -7.74 12.86
CA LEU A 8 -19.43 -7.77 14.25
C LEU A 8 -19.90 -9.04 14.96
N LYS A 9 -21.18 -9.40 14.81
CA LYS A 9 -21.73 -10.65 15.36
C LYS A 9 -20.99 -11.87 14.84
N ARG A 10 -20.77 -11.95 13.53
CA ARG A 10 -20.02 -13.05 12.90
C ARG A 10 -18.59 -13.14 13.42
N THR A 11 -17.94 -12.00 13.63
CA THR A 11 -16.57 -11.98 14.14
C THR A 11 -16.48 -12.42 15.60
N LEU A 12 -17.41 -11.99 16.46
CA LEU A 12 -17.46 -12.42 17.86
C LEU A 12 -17.72 -13.92 18.00
N VAL A 13 -18.63 -14.46 17.20
CA VAL A 13 -18.90 -15.91 17.16
C VAL A 13 -17.69 -16.68 16.65
N LYS A 14 -17.09 -16.24 15.53
CA LYS A 14 -15.91 -16.89 14.93
C LYS A 14 -14.71 -16.93 15.88
N ARG A 15 -14.60 -15.95 16.78
CA ARG A 15 -13.51 -15.83 17.77
C ARG A 15 -13.83 -16.49 19.10
N GLY A 16 -15.01 -17.11 19.26
CA GLY A 16 -15.44 -17.76 20.51
C GLY A 16 -15.77 -16.78 21.65
N LEU A 17 -15.96 -15.49 21.35
CA LEU A 17 -16.28 -14.44 22.33
C LEU A 17 -17.79 -14.34 22.61
N ALA A 18 -18.60 -14.88 21.70
CA ALA A 18 -20.03 -15.12 21.86
C ALA A 18 -20.39 -16.46 21.20
N SER A 19 -21.42 -17.12 21.71
CA SER A 19 -22.14 -18.17 21.01
C SER A 19 -23.17 -17.56 20.03
N ASN A 20 -23.67 -18.36 19.10
CA ASN A 20 -24.77 -17.91 18.23
C ASN A 20 -26.04 -17.51 19.00
N ASN A 21 -26.21 -18.00 20.24
CA ASN A 21 -27.42 -17.81 21.02
C ASN A 21 -27.39 -16.56 21.91
N ASP A 22 -26.21 -16.09 22.33
CA ASP A 22 -26.02 -14.91 23.22
C ASP A 22 -25.44 -13.70 22.48
N VAL A 23 -25.07 -13.82 21.19
CA VAL A 23 -24.49 -12.71 20.42
C VAL A 23 -25.43 -11.51 20.28
N ASN A 24 -26.75 -11.74 20.31
CA ASN A 24 -27.75 -10.66 20.24
C ASN A 24 -27.87 -9.88 21.55
N ASP A 25 -27.62 -10.53 22.69
CA ASP A 25 -27.60 -9.89 24.00
C ASP A 25 -26.27 -9.16 24.25
N LYS A 26 -25.22 -9.59 23.55
CA LYS A 26 -23.89 -9.00 23.59
C LYS A 26 -23.67 -7.88 22.58
N VAL A 27 -24.46 -7.81 21.50
CA VAL A 27 -24.34 -6.77 20.46
C VAL A 27 -25.71 -6.22 20.12
N PHE A 28 -26.01 -5.00 20.57
CA PHE A 28 -27.31 -4.38 20.36
C PHE A 28 -27.20 -2.87 20.16
N TYR A 29 -28.21 -2.30 19.51
CA TYR A 29 -28.35 -0.85 19.40
C TYR A 29 -29.13 -0.31 20.59
N LYS A 30 -28.66 0.80 21.15
CA LYS A 30 -29.40 1.61 22.13
C LYS A 30 -29.10 3.07 21.86
N GLU A 31 -30.15 3.87 21.65
CA GLU A 31 -30.06 5.32 21.39
C GLU A 31 -29.13 5.66 20.20
N ASP A 32 -29.29 4.94 19.09
CA ASP A 32 -28.48 5.05 17.86
C ASP A 32 -26.97 4.74 18.00
N GLU A 33 -26.56 4.25 19.17
CA GLU A 33 -25.21 3.77 19.45
C GLU A 33 -25.16 2.24 19.46
N LEU A 34 -24.10 1.67 18.91
CA LEU A 34 -23.86 0.23 18.91
C LEU A 34 -23.13 -0.17 20.19
N HIS A 35 -23.80 -0.94 21.05
CA HIS A 35 -23.25 -1.43 22.32
C HIS A 35 -22.75 -2.86 22.14
N VAL A 36 -21.56 -3.13 22.69
CA VAL A 36 -20.92 -4.45 22.67
C VAL A 36 -20.50 -4.82 24.09
N ILE A 37 -21.13 -5.86 24.65
CA ILE A 37 -20.85 -6.38 25.99
C ILE A 37 -20.00 -7.64 25.86
N LEU A 38 -18.79 -7.61 26.40
CA LEU A 38 -17.91 -8.78 26.47
C LEU A 38 -17.69 -9.14 27.94
N GLU A 39 -18.24 -10.27 28.36
CA GLU A 39 -18.01 -10.84 29.70
C GLU A 39 -16.87 -11.86 29.62
N HIS A 40 -15.85 -11.68 30.46
CA HIS A 40 -14.72 -12.60 30.52
C HIS A 40 -14.27 -12.80 31.97
N THR A 41 -14.16 -14.05 32.38
CA THR A 41 -13.65 -14.48 33.68
C THR A 41 -12.18 -14.90 33.53
N GLY A 42 -11.24 -14.15 34.11
CA GLY A 42 -9.79 -14.40 33.96
C GLY A 42 -8.90 -13.39 34.68
N SER A 43 -7.59 -13.67 34.78
CA SER A 43 -6.64 -12.79 35.47
C SER A 43 -6.37 -11.50 34.67
N LYS A 44 -6.20 -10.37 35.39
CA LYS A 44 -6.24 -9.00 34.85
C LYS A 44 -5.20 -8.70 33.74
N SER A 45 -4.05 -9.38 33.72
CA SER A 45 -2.98 -9.10 32.75
C SER A 45 -3.19 -9.77 31.39
N GLU A 46 -3.56 -11.05 31.38
CA GLU A 46 -3.91 -11.82 30.16
C GLU A 46 -5.14 -11.23 29.47
N LEU A 47 -6.10 -10.79 30.29
CA LEU A 47 -7.35 -10.17 29.88
C LEU A 47 -7.16 -8.87 29.09
N THR A 48 -6.16 -8.06 29.47
CA THR A 48 -5.96 -6.73 28.88
C THR A 48 -5.30 -6.81 27.51
N GLU A 49 -4.53 -7.85 27.21
CA GLU A 49 -3.75 -7.93 25.98
C GLU A 49 -4.47 -8.66 24.85
N ASN A 50 -5.18 -9.75 25.17
CA ASN A 50 -5.98 -10.49 24.19
C ASN A 50 -7.23 -9.70 23.77
N ILE A 51 -7.96 -9.13 24.73
CA ILE A 51 -9.12 -8.27 24.44
C ILE A 51 -8.69 -7.03 23.65
N ARG A 52 -7.51 -6.47 23.92
CA ARG A 52 -6.97 -5.32 23.16
C ARG A 52 -6.65 -5.66 21.72
N LYS A 53 -6.04 -6.82 21.44
CA LYS A 53 -5.71 -7.25 20.06
C LYS A 53 -6.96 -7.53 19.24
N ASP A 54 -7.96 -8.16 19.84
CA ASP A 54 -9.20 -8.51 19.14
C ASP A 54 -10.14 -7.29 18.99
N LEU A 55 -10.24 -6.40 19.98
CA LEU A 55 -10.99 -5.14 19.84
C LEU A 55 -10.35 -4.16 18.85
N ILE A 56 -9.01 -4.12 18.71
CA ILE A 56 -8.33 -3.27 17.70
C ILE A 56 -8.80 -3.61 16.29
N LYS A 57 -8.94 -4.90 15.96
CA LYS A 57 -9.33 -5.34 14.62
C LYS A 57 -10.80 -5.09 14.31
N VAL A 58 -11.64 -5.08 15.33
CA VAL A 58 -13.10 -4.98 15.20
C VAL A 58 -13.59 -3.53 15.32
N SER A 59 -12.82 -2.65 15.98
CA SER A 59 -13.33 -1.38 16.49
C SER A 59 -13.63 -0.26 15.50
N ASN A 60 -13.07 -0.26 14.28
CA ASN A 60 -13.36 0.66 13.15
C ASN A 60 -13.94 2.08 13.44
N GLY A 61 -13.57 2.72 14.57
CA GLY A 61 -14.05 4.05 14.99
C GLY A 61 -15.24 4.11 15.96
N PHE A 62 -15.69 3.01 16.58
CA PHE A 62 -16.82 2.99 17.54
C PHE A 62 -16.36 3.10 19.01
N GLU A 63 -17.26 3.59 19.88
CA GLU A 63 -17.07 3.58 21.33
C GLU A 63 -17.46 2.21 21.91
N PHE A 64 -16.64 1.65 22.80
CA PHE A 64 -16.90 0.35 23.43
C PHE A 64 -17.09 0.52 24.93
N LYS A 65 -18.10 -0.13 25.50
CA LYS A 65 -18.30 -0.26 26.95
C LYS A 65 -17.90 -1.66 27.39
N LEU A 66 -16.77 -1.77 28.10
CA LEU A 66 -16.29 -3.04 28.63
C LEU A 66 -16.75 -3.18 30.09
N ILE A 67 -17.44 -4.27 30.43
CA ILE A 67 -17.80 -4.58 31.84
C ILE A 67 -16.86 -5.67 32.32
N LEU A 68 -15.96 -5.34 33.25
CA LEU A 68 -15.01 -6.27 33.86
C LEU A 68 -15.36 -6.47 35.34
N ASN A 69 -15.68 -7.69 35.75
CA ASN A 69 -16.02 -8.04 37.14
C ASN A 69 -17.08 -7.11 37.75
N GLY A 70 -18.14 -6.81 36.98
CA GLY A 70 -19.23 -5.93 37.42
C GLY A 70 -18.91 -4.43 37.44
N LYS A 71 -17.73 -4.01 36.94
CA LYS A 71 -17.37 -2.59 36.79
C LYS A 71 -17.30 -2.18 35.32
N GLU A 72 -18.12 -1.21 34.97
CA GLU A 72 -18.17 -0.62 33.62
C GLU A 72 -16.95 0.28 33.39
N LYS A 73 -16.30 0.10 32.24
CA LYS A 73 -15.19 0.94 31.78
C LYS A 73 -15.36 1.21 30.28
N THR A 74 -15.63 2.46 29.93
CA THR A 74 -15.68 2.92 28.54
C THR A 74 -14.26 2.98 27.97
N ILE A 75 -14.03 2.31 26.85
CA ILE A 75 -12.77 2.33 26.11
C ILE A 75 -13.01 3.03 24.78
N ILE A 76 -12.54 4.27 24.68
CA ILE A 76 -12.56 5.06 23.44
C ILE A 76 -11.26 4.76 22.69
N TYR A 77 -11.33 4.08 21.55
CA TYR A 77 -10.14 3.76 20.75
C TYR A 77 -9.54 5.01 20.10
N PRO A 78 -8.20 5.16 20.07
CA PRO A 78 -7.52 6.37 19.59
C PRO A 78 -7.71 6.68 18.09
N GLN A 79 -8.26 5.77 17.28
CA GLN A 79 -8.42 6.00 15.84
C GLN A 79 -9.28 7.21 15.49
N LEU A 80 -10.27 7.58 16.33
CA LEU A 80 -11.05 8.80 16.09
C LEU A 80 -10.24 10.06 16.45
N LYS A 81 -9.43 10.02 17.52
CA LYS A 81 -8.57 11.14 17.93
C LYS A 81 -7.43 11.35 16.93
N ASP A 82 -6.90 10.28 16.36
CA ASP A 82 -5.88 10.31 15.32
C ASP A 82 -6.48 10.70 13.96
N LYS A 83 -7.68 10.22 13.59
CA LYS A 83 -8.42 10.71 12.40
C LYS A 83 -8.86 12.16 12.54
N ILE A 84 -9.27 12.62 13.73
CA ILE A 84 -9.62 14.03 13.99
C ILE A 84 -8.36 14.90 13.94
N LYS A 85 -7.21 14.42 14.44
CA LYS A 85 -5.92 15.09 14.26
C LYS A 85 -5.49 15.13 12.80
N GLU A 86 -5.60 14.03 12.06
CA GLU A 86 -5.27 13.92 10.63
C GLU A 86 -6.20 14.81 9.78
N PHE A 87 -7.50 14.82 10.10
CA PHE A 87 -8.52 15.67 9.47
C PHE A 87 -8.29 17.15 9.77
N ASN A 88 -7.98 17.50 11.03
CA ASN A 88 -7.63 18.87 11.39
C ASN A 88 -6.30 19.30 10.76
N TYR A 89 -5.35 18.40 10.56
CA TYR A 89 -4.06 18.71 9.94
C TYR A 89 -4.17 18.93 8.42
N GLN A 90 -4.89 18.05 7.71
CA GLN A 90 -5.20 18.25 6.29
C GLN A 90 -6.01 19.53 6.06
N ARG A 91 -6.90 19.87 7.01
CA ARG A 91 -7.65 21.12 7.02
C ARG A 91 -6.75 22.33 7.25
N ILE A 92 -5.87 22.32 8.26
CA ILE A 92 -4.90 23.42 8.52
C ILE A 92 -3.97 23.67 7.32
N TYR A 93 -3.55 22.61 6.61
CA TYR A 93 -2.75 22.71 5.39
C TYR A 93 -3.53 23.38 4.25
N LYS A 94 -4.75 22.88 3.98
CA LYS A 94 -5.64 23.43 2.97
C LYS A 94 -5.96 24.89 3.28
N ASP A 95 -6.22 25.20 4.54
CA ASP A 95 -6.55 26.53 5.03
C ASP A 95 -5.33 27.47 4.90
N SER A 96 -4.12 27.01 5.19
CA SER A 96 -2.89 27.82 5.05
C SER A 96 -2.57 28.14 3.59
N PHE A 97 -2.76 27.17 2.68
CA PHE A 97 -2.60 27.40 1.23
C PHE A 97 -3.69 28.34 0.69
N ILE A 98 -4.93 28.19 1.15
CA ILE A 98 -6.04 29.09 0.79
C ILE A 98 -5.77 30.50 1.31
N ILE A 99 -5.34 30.65 2.57
CA ILE A 99 -4.98 31.95 3.17
C ILE A 99 -3.84 32.60 2.36
N ALA A 100 -2.79 31.84 2.01
CA ALA A 100 -1.72 32.35 1.17
C ALA A 100 -2.26 32.81 -0.19
N THR A 101 -3.15 32.04 -0.82
CA THR A 101 -3.77 32.41 -2.11
C THR A 101 -4.63 33.67 -2.01
N ILE A 102 -5.41 33.82 -0.92
CA ILE A 102 -6.23 35.01 -0.67
C ILE A 102 -5.36 36.25 -0.47
N ILE A 103 -4.30 36.14 0.35
CA ILE A 103 -3.36 37.23 0.59
C ILE A 103 -2.66 37.64 -0.71
N THR A 104 -2.19 36.66 -1.50
CA THR A 104 -1.58 36.91 -2.80
C THR A 104 -2.56 37.57 -3.77
N GLY A 105 -3.81 37.09 -3.84
CA GLY A 105 -4.85 37.69 -4.69
C GLY A 105 -5.19 39.12 -4.27
N PHE A 106 -5.34 39.38 -2.97
CA PHE A 106 -5.56 40.71 -2.44
C PHE A 106 -4.40 41.66 -2.76
N TYR A 107 -3.16 41.20 -2.60
CA TYR A 107 -1.96 41.95 -2.97
C TYR A 107 -1.95 42.33 -4.46
N ILE A 108 -2.27 41.39 -5.36
CA ILE A 108 -2.35 41.64 -6.80
C ILE A 108 -3.40 42.73 -7.09
N CYS A 109 -4.60 42.63 -6.49
CA CYS A 109 -5.66 43.62 -6.68
C CYS A 109 -5.23 45.01 -6.23
N VAL A 110 -4.68 45.13 -5.01
CA VAL A 110 -4.21 46.41 -4.46
C VAL A 110 -3.11 47.02 -5.30
N MET A 111 -2.12 46.21 -5.73
CA MET A 111 -1.03 46.70 -6.57
C MET A 111 -1.49 47.13 -7.95
N THR A 112 -2.46 46.44 -8.55
CA THR A 112 -3.02 46.84 -9.85
C THR A 112 -3.73 48.18 -9.75
N ILE A 113 -4.49 48.40 -8.66
CA ILE A 113 -5.16 49.68 -8.40
C ILE A 113 -4.14 50.80 -8.16
N LEU A 114 -3.11 50.56 -7.34
CA LEU A 114 -2.05 51.54 -7.08
C LEU A 114 -1.29 51.94 -8.35
N VAL A 115 -0.97 50.98 -9.22
CA VAL A 115 -0.33 51.26 -10.52
C VAL A 115 -1.23 52.09 -11.43
N SER A 116 -2.56 51.90 -11.38
CA SER A 116 -3.50 52.72 -12.16
C SER A 116 -3.63 54.17 -11.65
N LEU A 117 -3.20 54.45 -10.42
CA LEU A 117 -3.33 55.76 -9.75
C LEU A 117 -2.05 56.61 -9.77
N ILE A 118 -0.89 56.02 -10.08
CA ILE A 118 0.42 56.69 -10.02
C ILE A 118 0.81 57.20 -11.42
N ASN A 119 1.21 58.48 -11.51
CA ASN A 119 1.77 59.05 -12.74
C ASN A 119 3.15 58.43 -13.06
N GLN A 120 3.31 58.08 -14.34
CA GLN A 120 4.33 57.18 -14.87
C GLN A 120 5.71 57.84 -14.95
N GLU A 121 6.63 57.50 -14.04
CA GLU A 121 8.06 57.81 -14.21
C GLU A 121 8.83 56.58 -14.73
N PRO A 122 9.33 56.60 -15.98
CA PRO A 122 9.96 55.45 -16.62
C PRO A 122 11.27 54.99 -15.94
N GLU A 123 12.03 55.93 -15.37
CA GLU A 123 13.35 55.65 -14.79
C GLU A 123 13.24 54.80 -13.51
N THR A 124 12.25 55.10 -12.67
CA THR A 124 11.99 54.35 -11.43
C THR A 124 11.59 52.90 -11.73
N ILE A 125 10.81 52.66 -12.78
CA ILE A 125 10.40 51.31 -13.21
C ILE A 125 11.59 50.51 -13.69
N LYS A 126 12.49 51.13 -14.47
CA LYS A 126 13.71 50.48 -14.95
C LYS A 126 14.61 50.04 -13.80
N GLY A 127 14.84 50.91 -12.81
CA GLY A 127 15.64 50.57 -11.63
C GLY A 127 15.03 49.47 -10.75
N ILE A 128 13.69 49.37 -10.68
CA ILE A 128 13.01 48.27 -9.99
C ILE A 128 13.12 46.97 -10.79
N SER A 129 12.97 47.05 -12.11
CA SER A 129 13.07 45.90 -13.02
C SER A 129 14.44 45.23 -12.96
N ASP A 130 15.52 46.02 -12.97
CA ASP A 130 16.89 45.50 -12.90
C ASP A 130 17.13 44.75 -11.58
N LYS A 131 16.72 45.34 -10.45
CA LYS A 131 16.78 44.68 -9.13
C LYS A 131 15.94 43.41 -9.07
N LEU A 132 14.79 43.41 -9.73
CA LEU A 132 13.87 42.28 -9.75
C LEU A 132 14.42 41.13 -10.60
N LEU A 133 15.18 41.43 -11.65
CA LEU A 133 15.94 40.46 -12.42
C LEU A 133 17.03 39.80 -11.55
N ASP A 134 17.78 40.57 -10.77
CA ASP A 134 18.77 40.04 -9.82
C ASP A 134 18.14 39.13 -8.77
N VAL A 135 17.03 39.56 -8.15
CA VAL A 135 16.29 38.77 -7.17
C VAL A 135 15.72 37.51 -7.79
N SER A 136 15.16 37.60 -9.00
CA SER A 136 14.61 36.44 -9.72
C SER A 136 15.69 35.43 -10.06
N ALA A 137 16.88 35.89 -10.48
CA ALA A 137 18.03 35.04 -10.74
C ALA A 137 18.53 34.33 -9.47
N LEU A 138 18.60 35.05 -8.35
CA LEU A 138 18.98 34.49 -7.05
C LEU A 138 17.99 33.42 -6.59
N ILE A 139 16.69 33.72 -6.60
CA ILE A 139 15.64 32.76 -6.20
C ILE A 139 15.66 31.54 -7.11
N SER A 140 15.78 31.75 -8.42
CA SER A 140 15.89 30.68 -9.41
C SER A 140 17.06 29.75 -9.11
N SER A 141 18.25 30.31 -8.80
CA SER A 141 19.44 29.54 -8.43
C SER A 141 19.21 28.68 -7.19
N PHE A 142 18.60 29.25 -6.13
CA PHE A 142 18.28 28.50 -4.92
C PHE A 142 17.28 27.36 -5.18
N VAL A 143 16.21 27.63 -5.93
CA VAL A 143 15.19 26.62 -6.24
C VAL A 143 15.76 25.50 -7.11
N ILE A 144 16.55 25.81 -8.14
CA ILE A 144 17.24 24.80 -8.97
C ILE A 144 18.18 23.95 -8.12
N THR A 145 18.99 24.59 -7.26
CA THR A 145 19.93 23.88 -6.39
C THR A 145 19.18 22.92 -5.46
N TYR A 146 18.10 23.38 -4.84
CA TYR A 146 17.25 22.55 -3.99
C TYR A 146 16.59 21.39 -4.75
N LEU A 147 15.98 21.67 -5.91
CA LEU A 147 15.33 20.65 -6.74
C LEU A 147 16.34 19.60 -7.19
N THR A 148 17.53 20.02 -7.62
CA THR A 148 18.62 19.12 -8.02
C THR A 148 19.05 18.24 -6.85
N SER A 149 19.29 18.83 -5.68
CA SER A 149 19.64 18.10 -4.45
C SER A 149 18.56 17.08 -4.06
N LYS A 150 17.28 17.46 -4.13
CA LYS A 150 16.16 16.55 -3.85
C LYS A 150 16.05 15.43 -4.88
N VAL A 151 16.21 15.71 -6.17
CA VAL A 151 16.19 14.69 -7.22
C VAL A 151 17.32 13.68 -7.00
N LEU A 152 18.53 14.15 -6.69
CA LEU A 152 19.67 13.28 -6.38
C LEU A 152 19.42 12.45 -5.13
N THR A 153 18.89 13.06 -4.06
CA THR A 153 18.55 12.37 -2.81
C THR A 153 17.51 11.27 -3.05
N VAL A 154 16.39 11.60 -3.71
CA VAL A 154 15.33 10.62 -4.04
C VAL A 154 15.88 9.49 -4.91
N ARG A 155 16.72 9.82 -5.90
CA ARG A 155 17.37 8.80 -6.74
C ARG A 155 18.27 7.89 -5.91
N GLN A 156 19.10 8.43 -5.03
CA GLN A 156 20.00 7.65 -4.18
C GLN A 156 19.19 6.75 -3.23
N GLU A 157 18.15 7.28 -2.62
CA GLU A 157 17.25 6.49 -1.77
C GLU A 157 16.56 5.35 -2.54
N LYS A 158 16.11 5.62 -3.77
CA LYS A 158 15.53 4.58 -4.64
C LYS A 158 16.57 3.52 -4.98
N LEU A 159 17.79 3.90 -5.34
CA LEU A 159 18.89 2.97 -5.61
C LEU A 159 19.21 2.09 -4.40
N ASN A 160 19.29 2.67 -3.20
CA ASN A 160 19.53 1.92 -1.96
C ASN A 160 18.41 0.91 -1.67
N ARG A 161 17.15 1.24 -1.98
CA ARG A 161 16.02 0.31 -1.83
C ARG A 161 16.00 -0.79 -2.88
N VAL A 162 16.46 -0.51 -4.10
CA VAL A 162 16.43 -1.44 -5.23
C VAL A 162 17.20 -2.73 -4.94
N GLU A 163 18.32 -2.66 -4.24
CA GLU A 163 19.08 -3.86 -3.86
C GLU A 163 18.25 -4.80 -2.97
N LYS A 164 17.60 -4.25 -1.95
CA LYS A 164 16.74 -5.03 -1.07
C LYS A 164 15.50 -5.57 -1.79
N ILE A 165 14.91 -4.77 -2.68
CA ILE A 165 13.79 -5.18 -3.53
C ILE A 165 14.19 -6.37 -4.43
N LYS A 166 15.39 -6.34 -5.02
CA LYS A 166 15.93 -7.45 -5.82
C LYS A 166 16.12 -8.69 -4.96
N GLU A 167 16.73 -8.57 -3.78
CA GLU A 167 16.91 -9.70 -2.86
C GLU A 167 15.56 -10.37 -2.54
N LEU A 168 14.55 -9.58 -2.13
CA LEU A 168 13.22 -10.11 -1.80
C LEU A 168 12.49 -10.66 -3.03
N SER A 169 12.65 -10.05 -4.21
CA SER A 169 12.09 -10.58 -5.46
C SER A 169 12.71 -11.93 -5.83
N ASN A 170 14.01 -12.10 -5.61
CA ASN A 170 14.68 -13.38 -5.81
C ASN A 170 14.10 -14.44 -4.86
N LYS A 171 13.99 -14.11 -3.58
CA LYS A 171 13.39 -14.99 -2.56
C LYS A 171 11.95 -15.39 -2.93
N LEU A 172 11.10 -14.42 -3.27
CA LEU A 172 9.73 -14.71 -3.73
C LEU A 172 9.71 -15.64 -4.94
N THR A 173 10.63 -15.46 -5.87
CA THR A 173 10.75 -16.35 -7.04
C THR A 173 11.11 -17.78 -6.63
N GLU A 174 12.01 -17.97 -5.66
CA GLU A 174 12.33 -19.30 -5.13
C GLU A 174 11.10 -19.97 -4.50
N PHE A 175 10.27 -19.21 -3.76
CA PHE A 175 9.00 -19.74 -3.27
C PHE A 175 8.04 -20.13 -4.42
N ARG A 176 7.93 -19.30 -5.45
CA ARG A 176 7.12 -19.62 -6.65
C ARG A 176 7.65 -20.86 -7.38
N ARG A 177 8.97 -21.09 -7.39
CA ARG A 177 9.57 -22.32 -7.93
C ARG A 177 9.18 -23.55 -7.11
N ILE A 178 9.15 -23.45 -5.78
CA ILE A 178 8.61 -24.52 -4.92
C ILE A 178 7.16 -24.81 -5.31
N CYS A 179 6.32 -23.77 -5.38
CA CYS A 179 4.91 -23.90 -5.78
C CYS A 179 4.75 -24.59 -7.14
N HIS A 180 5.59 -24.21 -8.11
CA HIS A 180 5.60 -24.84 -9.43
C HIS A 180 5.97 -26.32 -9.34
N VAL A 181 7.05 -26.69 -8.64
CA VAL A 181 7.45 -28.11 -8.55
C VAL A 181 6.34 -28.93 -7.90
N VAL A 182 5.72 -28.42 -6.84
CA VAL A 182 4.56 -29.05 -6.20
C VAL A 182 3.38 -29.19 -7.17
N LEU A 183 3.05 -28.13 -7.92
CA LEU A 183 1.97 -28.12 -8.90
C LEU A 183 2.20 -29.11 -10.07
N GLU A 184 3.46 -29.28 -10.51
CA GLU A 184 3.77 -30.18 -11.62
C GLU A 184 4.06 -31.62 -11.19
N SER A 185 4.35 -31.86 -9.91
CA SER A 185 4.67 -33.21 -9.42
C SER A 185 3.42 -34.09 -9.36
N TRP A 186 3.18 -34.89 -10.40
CA TRP A 186 2.07 -35.85 -10.45
C TRP A 186 2.03 -36.78 -9.22
N GLN A 187 3.21 -37.23 -8.78
CA GLN A 187 3.35 -38.12 -7.63
C GLN A 187 2.85 -37.49 -6.33
N PHE A 188 3.01 -36.17 -6.17
CA PHE A 188 2.56 -35.45 -4.98
C PHE A 188 1.04 -35.50 -4.81
N TRP A 189 0.31 -35.43 -5.92
CA TRP A 189 -1.15 -35.39 -5.92
C TRP A 189 -1.81 -36.77 -5.89
N GLN A 190 -1.04 -37.86 -5.82
CA GLN A 190 -1.59 -39.21 -5.67
C GLN A 190 -2.12 -39.43 -4.25
N PRO A 191 -3.24 -40.18 -4.08
CA PRO A 191 -4.00 -40.92 -5.11
C PRO A 191 -4.99 -40.06 -5.93
N SER A 192 -5.06 -38.76 -5.67
CA SER A 192 -6.15 -37.87 -6.11
C SER A 192 -5.83 -37.06 -7.36
N ALA A 193 -5.14 -37.68 -8.29
CA ALA A 193 -4.53 -36.97 -9.40
C ALA A 193 -5.56 -36.42 -10.42
N ALA A 194 -6.77 -36.99 -10.42
CA ALA A 194 -7.92 -36.47 -11.17
C ALA A 194 -8.42 -35.12 -10.61
N ALA A 195 -8.47 -34.94 -9.28
CA ALA A 195 -8.82 -33.66 -8.65
C ALA A 195 -7.76 -32.58 -8.96
N HIS A 196 -6.50 -32.98 -9.04
CA HIS A 196 -5.42 -32.10 -9.49
C HIS A 196 -5.58 -31.66 -10.95
N ALA A 197 -5.88 -32.60 -11.86
CA ALA A 197 -6.16 -32.29 -13.26
C ALA A 197 -7.38 -31.36 -13.41
N HIS A 198 -8.44 -31.59 -12.63
CA HIS A 198 -9.60 -30.70 -12.55
C HIS A 198 -9.21 -29.28 -12.12
N GLY A 199 -8.49 -29.15 -11.00
CA GLY A 199 -7.98 -27.86 -10.53
C GLY A 199 -7.13 -27.13 -11.57
N LYS A 200 -6.29 -27.84 -12.32
CA LYS A 200 -5.50 -27.27 -13.43
C LYS A 200 -6.39 -26.75 -14.57
N ASN A 201 -7.49 -27.42 -14.87
CA ASN A 201 -8.45 -26.95 -15.86
C ASN A 201 -9.22 -25.71 -15.38
N VAL A 202 -9.58 -25.65 -14.11
CA VAL A 202 -10.21 -24.47 -13.49
C VAL A 202 -9.25 -23.26 -13.52
N ALA A 203 -7.97 -23.47 -13.20
CA ALA A 203 -6.95 -22.42 -13.21
C ALA A 203 -6.65 -21.80 -14.59
N LYS A 204 -7.11 -22.43 -15.68
CA LYS A 204 -7.07 -21.83 -17.02
C LYS A 204 -8.14 -20.73 -17.20
N LYS A 205 -9.23 -20.80 -16.45
CA LYS A 205 -10.40 -19.92 -16.60
C LYS A 205 -10.43 -18.81 -15.55
N ILE A 206 -10.04 -19.12 -14.32
CA ILE A 206 -10.10 -18.19 -13.18
C ILE A 206 -8.78 -18.16 -12.41
N THR A 207 -8.60 -17.14 -11.57
CA THR A 207 -7.51 -17.03 -10.59
C THR A 207 -8.01 -17.26 -9.18
N PHE A 208 -7.09 -17.42 -8.23
CA PHE A 208 -7.45 -17.54 -6.82
C PHE A 208 -8.12 -16.27 -6.28
N ASN A 209 -7.74 -15.09 -6.79
CA ASN A 209 -8.41 -13.84 -6.44
C ASN A 209 -9.85 -13.79 -6.92
N ASP A 210 -10.14 -14.34 -8.11
CA ASP A 210 -11.51 -14.42 -8.62
C ASP A 210 -12.41 -15.25 -7.69
N LEU A 211 -11.85 -16.27 -7.03
CA LEU A 211 -12.55 -17.08 -6.05
C LEU A 211 -12.65 -16.37 -4.69
N GLN A 212 -11.56 -15.74 -4.23
CA GLN A 212 -11.50 -15.16 -2.89
C GLN A 212 -12.30 -13.88 -2.72
N TYR A 213 -12.38 -13.06 -3.77
CA TYR A 213 -13.16 -11.82 -3.77
C TYR A 213 -14.53 -11.98 -4.40
N LEU A 214 -14.93 -13.23 -4.68
CA LEU A 214 -16.26 -13.55 -5.19
C LEU A 214 -17.31 -13.22 -4.12
N ASN A 215 -18.33 -12.47 -4.51
CA ASN A 215 -19.47 -12.14 -3.66
C ASN A 215 -20.70 -12.93 -4.13
N VAL A 216 -21.61 -13.29 -3.22
CA VAL A 216 -22.87 -14.01 -3.52
C VAL A 216 -23.71 -13.27 -4.58
N TYR A 217 -23.57 -11.95 -4.65
CA TYR A 217 -24.26 -11.11 -5.65
C TYR A 217 -23.53 -11.03 -7.00
N ASP A 218 -22.36 -11.64 -7.15
CA ASP A 218 -21.65 -11.72 -8.42
C ASP A 218 -22.36 -12.71 -9.36
N ARG A 219 -22.61 -12.29 -10.60
CA ARG A 219 -23.27 -13.14 -11.62
C ARG A 219 -22.51 -14.44 -11.90
N ARG A 220 -21.21 -14.47 -11.62
CA ARG A 220 -20.36 -15.66 -11.78
C ARG A 220 -20.33 -16.57 -10.54
N TRP A 221 -21.05 -16.24 -9.47
CA TRP A 221 -20.99 -16.96 -8.19
C TRP A 221 -21.25 -18.47 -8.37
N ASP A 222 -22.38 -18.81 -8.98
CA ASP A 222 -22.79 -20.19 -9.22
C ASP A 222 -21.85 -20.90 -10.20
N GLU A 223 -21.42 -20.19 -11.25
CA GLU A 223 -20.49 -20.74 -12.25
C GLU A 223 -19.16 -21.14 -11.59
N ILE A 224 -18.57 -20.26 -10.79
CA ILE A 224 -17.28 -20.49 -10.15
C ILE A 224 -17.38 -21.57 -9.09
N HIS A 225 -18.39 -21.55 -8.21
CA HIS A 225 -18.54 -22.62 -7.21
C HIS A 225 -18.80 -23.98 -7.86
N ASN A 226 -19.61 -24.04 -8.91
CA ASN A 226 -19.83 -25.29 -9.63
C ASN A 226 -18.56 -25.78 -10.34
N MET A 227 -17.70 -24.87 -10.84
CA MET A 227 -16.38 -25.25 -11.35
C MET A 227 -15.46 -25.79 -10.25
N MET A 228 -15.57 -25.33 -9.01
CA MET A 228 -14.73 -25.77 -7.89
C MET A 228 -15.15 -27.11 -7.30
N LYS A 229 -16.43 -27.49 -7.39
CA LYS A 229 -16.94 -28.75 -6.84
C LYS A 229 -16.27 -29.96 -7.50
N TYR A 230 -15.76 -30.86 -6.67
CA TYR A 230 -15.24 -32.16 -7.08
C TYR A 230 -15.75 -33.26 -6.14
N GLU A 231 -16.37 -34.31 -6.69
CA GLU A 231 -17.18 -35.28 -5.95
C GLU A 231 -16.46 -35.94 -4.74
N THR A 232 -15.17 -36.20 -4.86
CA THR A 232 -14.41 -36.96 -3.84
C THR A 232 -13.77 -36.08 -2.75
N TYR A 233 -13.43 -34.83 -3.04
CA TYR A 233 -12.60 -33.99 -2.16
C TYR A 233 -13.18 -32.58 -1.93
N GLY A 234 -14.39 -32.33 -2.42
CA GLY A 234 -14.99 -30.99 -2.39
C GLY A 234 -14.13 -29.96 -3.13
N GLU A 235 -14.17 -28.72 -2.65
CA GLU A 235 -13.53 -27.57 -3.31
C GLU A 235 -12.05 -27.38 -2.92
N ILE A 236 -11.58 -28.04 -1.86
CA ILE A 236 -10.28 -27.71 -1.23
C ILE A 236 -9.08 -28.07 -2.11
N LYS A 237 -9.10 -29.20 -2.82
CA LYS A 237 -8.01 -29.56 -3.75
C LYS A 237 -7.97 -28.69 -4.98
N PRO A 238 -9.09 -28.50 -5.71
CA PRO A 238 -9.11 -27.53 -6.80
C PRO A 238 -8.69 -26.13 -6.33
N LYS A 239 -9.06 -25.74 -5.10
CA LYS A 239 -8.67 -24.44 -4.49
C LYS A 239 -7.17 -24.35 -4.23
N PHE A 240 -6.55 -25.41 -3.71
CA PHE A 240 -5.11 -25.44 -3.51
C PHE A 240 -4.35 -25.39 -4.84
N VAL A 241 -4.78 -26.18 -5.83
CA VAL A 241 -4.20 -26.15 -7.17
C VAL A 241 -4.35 -24.77 -7.81
N LEU A 242 -5.51 -24.12 -7.66
CA LEU A 242 -5.77 -22.77 -8.15
C LEU A 242 -4.85 -21.74 -7.50
N GLN A 243 -4.58 -21.85 -6.19
CA GLN A 243 -3.62 -21.01 -5.49
C GLN A 243 -2.22 -21.14 -6.08
N LEU A 244 -1.71 -22.37 -6.18
CA LEU A 244 -0.39 -22.65 -6.73
C LEU A 244 -0.28 -22.16 -8.17
N ALA A 245 -1.30 -22.41 -8.99
CA ALA A 245 -1.35 -21.96 -10.38
C ALA A 245 -1.37 -20.43 -10.48
N THR A 246 -2.08 -19.74 -9.59
CA THR A 246 -2.12 -18.26 -9.54
C THR A 246 -0.76 -17.69 -9.17
N LEU A 247 -0.04 -18.30 -8.21
CA LEU A 247 1.32 -17.92 -7.87
C LEU A 247 2.30 -18.19 -9.02
N CYS A 248 2.10 -19.28 -9.77
CA CYS A 248 2.98 -19.65 -10.89
C CYS A 248 2.65 -18.90 -12.19
N LYS A 249 1.49 -18.25 -12.28
CA LYS A 249 1.08 -17.49 -13.47
C LYS A 249 2.03 -16.31 -13.67
N SER A 250 2.51 -16.15 -14.90
CA SER A 250 3.24 -14.96 -15.30
C SER A 250 2.83 -14.58 -16.72
N LYS A 251 2.53 -13.29 -16.93
CA LYS A 251 2.23 -12.75 -18.26
C LYS A 251 3.52 -12.53 -19.06
N ASP A 252 4.65 -12.46 -18.37
CA ASP A 252 5.96 -12.33 -19.00
C ASP A 252 6.48 -13.73 -19.38
N ARG A 253 6.55 -13.98 -20.68
CA ARG A 253 7.08 -15.23 -21.27
C ARG A 253 8.52 -15.51 -20.79
N TYR A 254 9.28 -14.48 -20.47
CA TYR A 254 10.64 -14.59 -19.99
C TYR A 254 10.72 -15.11 -18.55
N ILE A 255 9.90 -14.56 -17.66
CA ILE A 255 9.76 -15.05 -16.28
C ILE A 255 9.20 -16.46 -16.29
N HIS A 256 8.20 -16.72 -17.14
CA HIS A 256 7.67 -18.06 -17.36
C HIS A 256 8.80 -19.02 -17.77
N ASN A 257 9.63 -18.71 -18.75
CA ASN A 257 10.73 -19.61 -19.10
C ASN A 257 11.74 -19.83 -17.95
N ARG A 258 11.97 -18.87 -17.05
CA ARG A 258 12.96 -19.00 -15.94
C ARG A 258 12.41 -19.61 -14.66
N LEU A 259 11.13 -19.42 -14.38
CA LEU A 259 10.42 -20.16 -13.33
C LEU A 259 10.32 -21.65 -13.71
N PHE A 260 10.08 -21.93 -14.99
CA PHE A 260 9.66 -23.25 -15.47
C PHE A 260 10.84 -24.11 -15.99
N LEU A 261 11.88 -23.52 -16.61
CA LEU A 261 13.04 -24.26 -17.16
C LEU A 261 14.25 -24.35 -16.19
N GLY A 262 14.11 -23.87 -14.95
CA GLY A 262 15.18 -24.01 -13.94
C GLY A 262 16.47 -23.21 -14.22
N MET A 263 16.44 -22.28 -15.18
CA MET A 263 17.57 -21.40 -15.47
C MET A 263 17.92 -20.53 -14.24
N SER A 264 19.20 -20.19 -14.08
CA SER A 264 19.65 -19.25 -13.04
C SER A 264 18.83 -17.96 -13.11
N PHE A 265 18.44 -17.45 -11.93
CA PHE A 265 17.63 -16.24 -11.87
C PHE A 265 18.43 -15.05 -12.40
N LEU A 266 17.75 -14.08 -13.03
CA LEU A 266 18.39 -12.82 -13.39
C LEU A 266 18.59 -12.01 -12.13
N ALA A 267 19.82 -11.63 -11.82
CA ALA A 267 20.17 -10.82 -10.64
C ALA A 267 19.38 -9.49 -10.48
N ASN A 268 18.48 -9.14 -11.42
CA ASN A 268 17.88 -7.82 -11.54
C ASN A 268 16.35 -7.79 -11.78
N TYR A 269 15.63 -8.91 -11.77
CA TYR A 269 14.18 -8.84 -11.97
C TYR A 269 13.47 -8.35 -10.69
N ILE A 270 12.54 -7.41 -10.86
CA ILE A 270 11.75 -6.79 -9.79
C ILE A 270 10.28 -6.93 -10.16
N TYR A 271 9.49 -7.49 -9.24
CA TYR A 271 8.05 -7.58 -9.40
C TYR A 271 7.40 -6.19 -9.38
N SER A 272 6.47 -5.95 -10.30
CA SER A 272 5.66 -4.74 -10.27
C SER A 272 4.66 -4.78 -9.12
N LEU A 273 4.22 -3.60 -8.63
CA LEU A 273 3.21 -3.53 -7.58
C LEU A 273 1.92 -4.29 -7.95
N LYS A 274 1.52 -4.21 -9.23
CA LYS A 274 0.34 -4.92 -9.76
C LYS A 274 0.46 -6.44 -9.62
N GLU A 275 1.63 -7.01 -9.86
CA GLU A 275 1.85 -8.45 -9.70
C GLU A 275 1.81 -8.86 -8.23
N LEU A 276 2.39 -8.04 -7.33
CA LEU A 276 2.34 -8.29 -5.89
C LEU A 276 0.91 -8.19 -5.34
N GLU A 277 0.11 -7.27 -5.87
CA GLU A 277 -1.32 -7.16 -5.55
C GLU A 277 -2.10 -8.43 -5.92
N GLU A 278 -1.73 -9.11 -7.01
CA GLU A 278 -2.32 -10.40 -7.38
C GLU A 278 -2.03 -11.51 -6.35
N TRP A 279 -1.07 -11.34 -5.44
CA TRP A 279 -0.71 -12.33 -4.41
C TRP A 279 -1.05 -11.91 -2.98
N ARG A 280 -1.77 -10.78 -2.80
CA ARG A 280 -2.22 -10.29 -1.49
C ARG A 280 -3.19 -11.21 -0.77
N PHE A 281 -3.72 -12.24 -1.43
CA PHE A 281 -4.58 -13.24 -0.80
C PHE A 281 -3.83 -14.15 0.18
N LEU A 282 -2.50 -14.28 0.03
CA LEU A 282 -1.71 -15.27 0.79
C LEU A 282 -1.83 -15.09 2.32
N PRO A 283 -1.65 -13.86 2.89
CA PRO A 283 -1.83 -13.58 4.32
C PRO A 283 -3.13 -14.04 4.96
N ASP A 284 -4.21 -14.14 4.16
CA ASP A 284 -5.53 -14.49 4.66
C ASP A 284 -5.96 -15.90 4.26
N ASN A 285 -5.26 -16.54 3.31
CA ASN A 285 -5.71 -17.77 2.66
C ASN A 285 -4.57 -18.70 2.27
N ASN A 286 -3.50 -18.79 3.06
CA ASN A 286 -2.40 -19.70 2.79
C ASN A 286 -2.85 -21.18 2.84
N MET A 287 -2.96 -21.82 1.66
CA MET A 287 -3.43 -23.21 1.56
C MET A 287 -2.38 -24.22 2.02
N PHE A 288 -1.08 -23.89 2.00
CA PHE A 288 -0.06 -24.76 2.57
C PHE A 288 -0.30 -24.93 4.08
N TRP A 289 -0.46 -23.83 4.80
CA TRP A 289 -0.76 -23.84 6.22
C TRP A 289 -2.10 -24.54 6.50
N TYR A 290 -3.15 -24.14 5.78
CA TYR A 290 -4.50 -24.69 5.99
C TYR A 290 -4.54 -26.21 5.79
N VAL A 291 -3.94 -26.73 4.72
CA VAL A 291 -4.00 -28.16 4.39
C VAL A 291 -3.01 -29.00 5.19
N PHE A 292 -1.79 -28.51 5.43
CA PHE A 292 -0.71 -29.31 6.02
C PHE A 292 -0.52 -29.13 7.51
N GLU A 293 -1.09 -28.08 8.10
CA GLU A 293 -1.02 -27.82 9.54
C GLU A 293 -2.40 -27.83 10.18
N ASN A 294 -3.37 -27.04 9.67
CA ASN A 294 -4.68 -26.92 10.29
C ASN A 294 -5.58 -28.16 10.09
N GLU A 295 -5.72 -28.65 8.85
CA GLU A 295 -6.61 -29.76 8.50
C GLU A 295 -5.85 -31.04 8.07
N TRP A 296 -4.62 -31.23 8.55
CA TRP A 296 -3.78 -32.34 8.07
C TRP A 296 -4.41 -33.71 8.24
N GLN A 297 -5.14 -33.94 9.33
CA GLN A 297 -5.76 -35.24 9.63
C GLN A 297 -6.76 -35.65 8.55
N ASP A 298 -7.51 -34.69 8.00
CA ASP A 298 -8.50 -34.93 6.94
C ASP A 298 -7.84 -35.13 5.57
N TYR A 299 -6.64 -34.58 5.38
CA TYR A 299 -5.93 -34.54 4.11
C TYR A 299 -4.65 -35.38 4.04
N GLU A 300 -4.29 -36.12 5.07
CA GLU A 300 -3.05 -36.91 5.07
C GLU A 300 -3.01 -37.91 3.92
N ARG A 301 -4.13 -38.61 3.68
CA ARG A 301 -4.27 -39.61 2.60
C ARG A 301 -4.42 -38.99 1.22
N SER A 302 -4.44 -37.67 1.15
CA SER A 302 -4.72 -36.90 -0.06
C SER A 302 -3.48 -36.46 -0.82
N PHE A 303 -2.31 -36.57 -0.18
CA PHE A 303 -1.02 -36.13 -0.70
C PHE A 303 0.05 -37.19 -0.45
N ASN A 304 0.94 -37.38 -1.42
CA ASN A 304 2.06 -38.29 -1.29
C ASN A 304 3.38 -37.50 -1.24
N PHE A 305 4.03 -37.51 -0.08
CA PHE A 305 5.33 -36.87 0.11
C PHE A 305 6.52 -37.72 -0.37
N GLN A 306 6.27 -38.98 -0.76
CA GLN A 306 7.26 -39.83 -1.42
C GLN A 306 7.27 -39.57 -2.94
N ILE A 307 7.72 -38.36 -3.29
CA ILE A 307 7.94 -37.94 -4.68
C ILE A 307 9.38 -38.24 -5.13
N SER A 308 9.65 -38.04 -6.42
CA SER A 308 10.97 -38.23 -7.01
C SER A 308 12.08 -37.43 -6.28
N ASP A 309 13.26 -38.03 -6.15
CA ASP A 309 14.40 -37.37 -5.50
C ASP A 309 14.85 -36.11 -6.24
N HIS A 310 14.61 -36.05 -7.55
CA HIS A 310 14.80 -34.85 -8.35
C HIS A 310 13.92 -33.69 -7.87
N ASP A 311 12.62 -33.92 -7.69
CA ASP A 311 11.70 -32.89 -7.21
C ASP A 311 11.98 -32.49 -5.75
N LYS A 312 12.25 -33.48 -4.88
CA LYS A 312 12.69 -33.24 -3.50
C LYS A 312 13.90 -32.32 -3.46
N THR A 313 14.95 -32.65 -4.23
CA THR A 313 16.19 -31.87 -4.31
C THR A 313 15.95 -30.46 -4.86
N ARG A 314 15.06 -30.31 -5.85
CA ARG A 314 14.72 -28.98 -6.38
C ARG A 314 14.02 -28.13 -5.32
N ILE A 315 13.05 -28.70 -4.60
CA ILE A 315 12.31 -27.99 -3.55
C ILE A 315 13.25 -27.58 -2.42
N THR A 316 14.07 -28.50 -1.89
CA THR A 316 14.99 -28.21 -0.77
C THR A 316 16.05 -27.18 -1.15
N LYS A 317 16.59 -27.22 -2.38
CA LYS A 317 17.50 -26.18 -2.90
C LYS A 317 16.83 -24.81 -3.00
N CYS A 318 15.58 -24.75 -3.48
CA CYS A 318 14.84 -23.50 -3.55
C CYS A 318 14.53 -22.98 -2.14
N ALA A 319 14.14 -23.85 -1.21
CA ALA A 319 13.88 -23.49 0.18
C ALA A 319 15.13 -22.92 0.88
N GLY A 320 16.30 -23.52 0.68
CA GLY A 320 17.55 -22.97 1.21
C GLY A 320 17.97 -21.63 0.61
N ARG A 321 17.55 -21.32 -0.63
CA ARG A 321 17.77 -20.00 -1.26
C ARG A 321 16.71 -18.97 -0.87
N LEU A 322 15.51 -19.44 -0.50
CA LEU A 322 14.43 -18.62 0.03
C LEU A 322 14.81 -18.06 1.39
N ASP A 323 15.27 -18.93 2.30
CA ASP A 323 15.68 -18.55 3.64
C ASP A 323 16.75 -19.49 4.23
N ASN A 324 17.68 -18.91 4.99
CA ASN A 324 18.79 -19.63 5.59
C ASN A 324 18.33 -20.67 6.63
N SER A 325 17.21 -20.44 7.32
CA SER A 325 16.65 -21.39 8.31
C SER A 325 16.14 -22.68 7.69
N LEU A 326 15.93 -22.71 6.37
CA LEU A 326 15.46 -23.86 5.62
C LEU A 326 16.58 -24.65 4.93
N VAL A 327 17.83 -24.20 5.06
CA VAL A 327 19.00 -24.87 4.49
C VAL A 327 19.13 -26.26 5.11
N ASN A 328 19.41 -27.26 4.27
CA ASN A 328 19.56 -28.68 4.63
C ASN A 328 18.31 -29.36 5.23
N LYS A 329 17.15 -28.69 5.28
CA LYS A 329 15.90 -29.36 5.65
C LYS A 329 15.49 -30.32 4.55
N ASN A 330 15.06 -31.52 4.95
CA ASN A 330 14.51 -32.52 4.03
C ASN A 330 13.14 -32.09 3.52
N PHE A 331 12.76 -32.61 2.35
CA PHE A 331 11.42 -32.41 1.83
C PHE A 331 10.37 -33.04 2.76
N SER A 332 9.52 -32.19 3.33
CA SER A 332 8.43 -32.58 4.22
C SER A 332 7.30 -31.55 4.15
N LYS A 333 6.17 -31.85 4.82
CA LYS A 333 5.06 -30.90 4.92
C LYS A 333 5.47 -29.64 5.69
N GLU A 334 6.28 -29.80 6.75
CA GLU A 334 6.77 -28.70 7.58
C GLU A 334 7.67 -27.75 6.77
N LEU A 335 8.49 -28.30 5.86
CA LEU A 335 9.28 -27.47 4.95
C LEU A 335 8.40 -26.58 4.06
N LEU A 336 7.34 -27.15 3.47
CA LEU A 336 6.43 -26.43 2.59
C LEU A 336 5.63 -25.36 3.36
N VAL A 337 5.16 -25.69 4.56
CA VAL A 337 4.46 -24.74 5.45
C VAL A 337 5.39 -23.61 5.85
N SER A 338 6.60 -23.90 6.35
CA SER A 338 7.57 -22.87 6.73
C SER A 338 7.92 -21.97 5.55
N ALA A 339 8.18 -22.53 4.36
CA ALA A 339 8.46 -21.74 3.16
C ALA A 339 7.29 -20.80 2.79
N SER A 340 6.05 -21.30 2.90
CA SER A 340 4.85 -20.49 2.64
C SER A 340 4.66 -19.37 3.65
N GLN A 341 4.89 -19.63 4.94
CA GLN A 341 4.75 -18.64 6.01
C GLN A 341 5.82 -17.55 5.92
N ILE A 342 7.05 -17.87 5.53
CA ILE A 342 8.09 -16.86 5.28
C ILE A 342 7.69 -15.98 4.08
N ALA A 343 7.17 -16.58 3.01
CA ALA A 343 6.69 -15.81 1.86
C ALA A 343 5.52 -14.88 2.24
N GLU A 344 4.57 -15.40 3.02
CA GLU A 344 3.35 -14.74 3.47
C GLU A 344 3.61 -13.59 4.46
N ASN A 345 4.39 -13.85 5.51
CA ASN A 345 4.53 -12.94 6.65
C ASN A 345 5.70 -11.96 6.50
N GLU A 346 6.72 -12.31 5.72
CA GLU A 346 7.95 -11.51 5.61
C GLU A 346 8.16 -10.99 4.19
N ILE A 347 8.26 -11.89 3.21
CA ILE A 347 8.73 -11.50 1.87
C ILE A 347 7.69 -10.65 1.13
N ILE A 348 6.45 -11.11 0.99
CA ILE A 348 5.42 -10.40 0.22
C ILE A 348 5.08 -9.05 0.85
N PRO A 349 4.83 -8.92 2.16
CA PRO A 349 4.52 -7.63 2.78
C PRO A 349 5.66 -6.62 2.62
N GLU A 350 6.89 -7.02 2.94
CA GLU A 350 8.04 -6.12 2.87
C GLU A 350 8.39 -5.75 1.42
N LEU A 351 8.32 -6.70 0.49
CA LEU A 351 8.52 -6.44 -0.93
C LEU A 351 7.46 -5.47 -1.48
N THR A 352 6.19 -5.68 -1.15
CA THR A 352 5.09 -4.81 -1.55
C THR A 352 5.30 -3.39 -1.04
N ARG A 353 5.64 -3.24 0.25
CA ARG A 353 5.92 -1.95 0.88
C ARG A 353 7.09 -1.22 0.20
N LEU A 354 8.20 -1.91 -0.05
CA LEU A 354 9.38 -1.32 -0.68
C LEU A 354 9.12 -0.95 -2.15
N VAL A 355 8.44 -1.80 -2.92
CA VAL A 355 8.08 -1.51 -4.32
C VAL A 355 7.13 -0.32 -4.38
N LYS A 356 6.10 -0.27 -3.53
CA LYS A 356 5.18 0.87 -3.43
C LYS A 356 5.91 2.18 -3.14
N LYS A 357 6.86 2.18 -2.20
CA LYS A 357 7.71 3.35 -1.89
C LYS A 357 8.61 3.73 -3.06
N ASN A 358 9.06 2.77 -3.85
CA ASN A 358 9.92 3.02 -5.01
C ASN A 358 9.15 3.55 -6.23
N GLU A 359 7.92 3.09 -6.43
CA GLU A 359 6.98 3.55 -7.47
C GLU A 359 6.20 4.81 -7.07
N ALA A 360 6.31 5.25 -5.80
CA ALA A 360 5.65 6.45 -5.30
C ALA A 360 5.94 7.68 -6.19
N LYS A 361 4.88 8.43 -6.47
CA LYS A 361 4.93 9.66 -7.28
C LYS A 361 5.74 10.74 -6.56
N GLN A 362 6.29 11.68 -7.33
CA GLN A 362 7.01 12.85 -6.79
C GLN A 362 6.18 13.58 -5.73
N SER A 363 6.85 14.07 -4.69
CA SER A 363 6.19 14.82 -3.61
C SER A 363 5.51 16.07 -4.16
N PHE A 364 4.41 16.46 -3.51
CA PHE A 364 3.68 17.67 -3.87
C PHE A 364 4.58 18.91 -3.84
N LEU A 365 5.51 18.99 -2.88
CA LEU A 365 6.47 20.09 -2.74
C LEU A 365 7.33 20.25 -4.00
N ILE A 366 7.84 19.16 -4.59
CA ILE A 366 8.64 19.22 -5.82
C ILE A 366 7.82 19.84 -6.96
N LYS A 367 6.57 19.40 -7.13
CA LYS A 367 5.67 19.93 -8.17
C LYS A 367 5.33 21.40 -7.94
N TYR A 368 5.04 21.77 -6.69
CA TYR A 368 4.76 23.14 -6.28
C TYR A 368 5.94 24.07 -6.57
N LEU A 369 7.14 23.70 -6.13
CA LEU A 369 8.36 24.48 -6.38
C LEU A 369 8.66 24.60 -7.87
N LEU A 370 8.42 23.57 -8.69
CA LEU A 370 8.56 23.65 -10.14
C LEU A 370 7.59 24.65 -10.78
N ILE A 371 6.33 24.71 -10.33
CA ILE A 371 5.35 25.69 -10.83
C ILE A 371 5.77 27.11 -10.43
N CYS A 372 6.09 27.33 -9.16
CA CYS A 372 6.55 28.63 -8.67
C CYS A 372 7.82 29.09 -9.38
N PHE A 373 8.79 28.19 -9.55
CA PHE A 373 10.01 28.44 -10.32
C PHE A 373 9.70 28.82 -11.77
N SER A 374 8.84 28.07 -12.44
CA SER A 374 8.44 28.36 -13.83
C SER A 374 7.81 29.76 -13.93
N GLY A 375 6.98 30.14 -12.95
CA GLY A 375 6.41 31.48 -12.87
C GLY A 375 7.48 32.57 -12.70
N VAL A 376 8.39 32.42 -11.73
CA VAL A 376 9.49 33.38 -11.51
C VAL A 376 10.39 33.49 -12.75
N PHE A 377 10.69 32.38 -13.42
CA PHE A 377 11.52 32.39 -14.61
C PHE A 377 10.85 33.07 -15.80
N VAL A 378 9.56 32.77 -16.05
CA VAL A 378 8.81 33.39 -17.15
C VAL A 378 8.61 34.87 -16.91
N PHE A 379 8.10 35.28 -15.75
CA PHE A 379 7.78 36.68 -15.49
C PHE A 379 9.01 37.49 -15.12
N GLY A 380 9.90 36.97 -14.28
CA GLY A 380 11.06 37.72 -13.76
C GLY A 380 12.29 37.74 -14.66
N VAL A 381 12.43 36.76 -15.56
CA VAL A 381 13.61 36.66 -16.44
C VAL A 381 13.21 36.79 -17.91
N LEU A 382 12.48 35.81 -18.45
CA LEU A 382 12.19 35.76 -19.89
C LEU A 382 11.42 36.99 -20.36
N LEU A 383 10.34 37.35 -19.66
CA LEU A 383 9.52 38.49 -20.01
C LEU A 383 10.30 39.79 -19.91
N GLN A 384 11.13 39.97 -18.88
CA GLN A 384 11.94 41.18 -18.71
C GLN A 384 13.01 41.31 -19.81
N VAL A 385 13.65 40.21 -20.20
CA VAL A 385 14.59 40.19 -21.32
C VAL A 385 13.90 40.54 -22.64
N ILE A 386 12.71 39.99 -22.89
CA ILE A 386 11.93 40.29 -24.10
C ILE A 386 11.51 41.76 -24.13
N LEU A 387 11.06 42.32 -23.00
CA LEU A 387 10.73 43.74 -22.90
C LEU A 387 11.96 44.63 -23.16
N GLY A 388 13.08 44.32 -22.51
CA GLY A 388 14.33 45.06 -22.70
C GLY A 388 14.86 45.05 -24.14
N LEU A 389 14.62 43.97 -24.89
CA LEU A 389 15.11 43.81 -26.27
C LEU A 389 14.12 44.31 -27.34
N PHE A 390 12.82 44.14 -27.14
CA PHE A 390 11.83 44.28 -28.21
C PHE A 390 10.66 45.22 -27.90
N LEU A 391 10.35 45.51 -26.62
CA LEU A 391 9.07 46.12 -26.23
C LEU A 391 9.22 47.05 -25.01
N SER A 392 9.07 48.37 -25.21
CA SER A 392 9.11 49.36 -24.13
C SER A 392 7.74 49.61 -23.47
N SER A 393 6.97 48.56 -23.19
CA SER A 393 5.62 48.71 -22.59
C SER A 393 5.70 48.73 -21.06
N LEU A 394 5.48 49.91 -20.48
CA LEU A 394 5.47 50.11 -19.02
C LEU A 394 4.43 49.22 -18.32
N VAL A 395 3.28 49.01 -18.95
CA VAL A 395 2.19 48.17 -18.39
C VAL A 395 2.63 46.73 -18.22
N ILE A 396 3.34 46.17 -19.21
CA ILE A 396 3.80 44.78 -19.16
C ILE A 396 4.93 44.61 -18.13
N SER A 397 5.81 45.62 -17.99
CA SER A 397 6.82 45.65 -16.92
C SER A 397 6.18 45.62 -15.53
N TYR A 398 5.10 46.37 -15.30
CA TYR A 398 4.37 46.33 -14.03
C TYR A 398 3.71 44.96 -13.77
N ILE A 399 3.11 44.34 -14.80
CA ILE A 399 2.54 42.99 -14.69
C ILE A 399 3.62 41.98 -14.26
N SER A 400 4.81 42.05 -14.86
CA SER A 400 5.94 41.20 -14.47
C SER A 400 6.36 41.44 -13.01
N ILE A 401 6.53 42.69 -12.61
CA ILE A 401 6.93 43.05 -11.24
C ILE A 401 5.92 42.50 -10.23
N ILE A 402 4.62 42.76 -10.44
CA ILE A 402 3.53 42.29 -9.58
C ILE A 402 3.49 40.77 -9.53
N ALA A 403 3.64 40.09 -10.67
CA ALA A 403 3.60 38.63 -10.73
C ALA A 403 4.75 38.00 -9.92
N VAL A 404 5.97 38.50 -10.07
CA VAL A 404 7.14 37.96 -9.35
C VAL A 404 7.01 38.23 -7.85
N THR A 405 6.68 39.46 -7.44
CA THR A 405 6.52 39.76 -6.01
C THR A 405 5.39 38.95 -5.38
N ALA A 406 4.29 38.76 -6.10
CA ALA A 406 3.19 37.89 -5.68
C ALA A 406 3.63 36.44 -5.47
N ILE A 407 4.41 35.88 -6.40
CA ILE A 407 4.94 34.52 -6.28
C ILE A 407 5.89 34.40 -5.08
N VAL A 408 6.78 35.39 -4.88
CA VAL A 408 7.71 35.40 -3.75
C VAL A 408 6.97 35.45 -2.40
N ILE A 409 5.99 36.34 -2.27
CA ILE A 409 5.14 36.43 -1.07
C ILE A 409 4.41 35.09 -0.85
N HIS A 410 3.87 34.50 -1.92
CA HIS A 410 3.17 33.22 -1.84
C HIS A 410 4.06 32.09 -1.34
N ILE A 411 5.31 32.00 -1.83
CA ILE A 411 6.31 31.04 -1.35
C ILE A 411 6.62 31.29 0.13
N LEU A 412 6.89 32.54 0.54
CA LEU A 412 7.26 32.86 1.92
C LEU A 412 6.17 32.46 2.93
N ILE A 413 4.90 32.65 2.57
CA ILE A 413 3.76 32.30 3.43
C ILE A 413 3.49 30.78 3.42
N SER A 414 3.59 30.13 2.25
CA SER A 414 3.24 28.71 2.13
C SER A 414 4.35 27.77 2.63
N MET A 415 5.61 28.15 2.50
CA MET A 415 6.77 27.28 2.75
C MET A 415 6.81 26.69 4.17
N PRO A 416 6.56 27.43 5.26
CA PRO A 416 6.53 26.85 6.60
C PRO A 416 5.49 25.72 6.74
N ALA A 417 4.31 25.91 6.15
CA ALA A 417 3.25 24.90 6.17
C ALA A 417 3.63 23.67 5.35
N ILE A 418 4.23 23.88 4.16
CA ILE A 418 4.65 22.76 3.30
C ILE A 418 5.83 22.00 3.92
N LEU A 419 6.83 22.69 4.47
CA LEU A 419 7.97 22.05 5.14
C LEU A 419 7.52 21.22 6.34
N LYS A 420 6.58 21.74 7.14
CA LYS A 420 6.00 20.98 8.25
C LYS A 420 5.31 19.71 7.75
N SER A 421 4.61 19.76 6.61
CA SER A 421 3.98 18.58 6.02
C SER A 421 4.97 17.54 5.48
N GLU A 422 6.12 17.96 4.92
CA GLU A 422 7.15 17.00 4.48
C GLU A 422 7.91 16.36 5.65
N ILE A 423 8.08 17.07 6.77
CA ILE A 423 8.81 16.56 7.94
C ILE A 423 7.92 15.64 8.79
N THR A 424 6.60 15.84 8.75
CA THR A 424 5.67 15.05 9.56
C THR A 424 5.50 13.68 8.94
N PHE A 425 6.05 12.66 9.61
CA PHE A 425 5.88 11.26 9.23
C PHE A 425 4.40 10.85 9.35
N HIS A 426 3.83 10.28 8.28
CA HIS A 426 2.43 9.85 8.22
C HIS A 426 2.34 8.32 8.11
N PRO A 427 2.10 7.60 9.23
CA PRO A 427 2.14 6.14 9.26
C PRO A 427 1.31 5.45 8.19
N LYS A 428 0.13 5.98 7.86
CA LYS A 428 -0.80 5.39 6.88
C LYS A 428 -0.35 5.51 5.41
N TYR A 429 0.52 6.47 5.09
CA TYR A 429 1.05 6.66 3.74
C TYR A 429 2.53 6.22 3.64
N ASP A 430 3.21 6.16 4.78
CA ASP A 430 4.62 5.81 4.89
C ASP A 430 4.86 4.33 5.29
N TYR A 431 3.88 3.64 5.91
CA TYR A 431 3.95 2.20 6.24
C TYR A 431 3.05 1.29 5.39
N ASP A 432 1.87 1.75 4.94
CA ASP A 432 0.94 0.96 4.12
C ASP A 432 1.09 1.24 2.63
#